data_AF-A0A448MK30-F1
#
_entry.id   AF-A0A448MK30-F1
#
_cell.length_a   1.000
_cell.length_b   1.000
_cell.length_c   1.000
_cell.angle_alpha   90.00
_cell.angle_beta   90.00
_cell.angle_gamma   90.00
#
_symmetry.space_group_name_H-M   'P 1'
#
loop_
_entity.id
_entity.type
_entity.pdbx_description
1 polymer ?
#
loop_
_entity_poly.entity_id
_entity_poly.type
_entity_poly.pdbx_seq_one_letter_code
_entity_poly.pdbx_strand_id
1 'polypeptide(L)'
;MPECHNKETYYGKEKIIVWALFDSGNGCYTQAAKAFPQMRVYPIGIDIEQKNRHFIPLDLADYSRLFGNHTLFRTLDRLPKPDVILASPPCESWSLASGMKNGNACWRQLKPTPAHFRIRMRADYNSRFNYDRSFLNRVNGELCIYNTIEIIKRYQPKVYIIENPAIGRIWDYIEHILGFSIPFDNLTFYSDYGYIVKKPTKFKSNIPLRLSRQGLPSKVIWAKFKGDYNERSNIPLSLLREIYPQIIQHLQDSKMTMTQKKLFKQAPLPFIGQKRMFLKHFKSILNENIEGDGEGWTIIDTFGGSGLLSHVAKHIKPKARVIYNDFDGYAERVMHIDDTNRLRAKLYEKVVSLPIDAHLSDALKAEIVNEIEKFDGYKDLNTLASWFLFSGSQAESFDDLYKLKFLMVFVKQIIRERTVI
;
A
#
# COMPACT_ATOMS: atom_id res chain seq x y z
N MET A 1 17.47 -24.30 -16.83
CA MET A 1 16.23 -24.66 -16.11
C MET A 1 16.28 -23.94 -14.76
N PRO A 2 15.33 -23.06 -14.38
CA PRO A 2 15.25 -22.60 -13.01
C PRO A 2 14.42 -23.59 -12.20
N GLU A 3 15.00 -24.06 -11.10
CA GLU A 3 14.41 -25.00 -10.15
C GLU A 3 13.06 -24.49 -9.62
N CYS A 4 12.05 -25.36 -9.63
CA CYS A 4 10.82 -25.17 -8.88
C CYS A 4 11.15 -24.91 -7.41
N HIS A 5 10.91 -23.69 -6.92
CA HIS A 5 10.86 -23.43 -5.48
C HIS A 5 9.74 -24.28 -4.89
N ASN A 6 10.09 -25.41 -4.25
CA ASN A 6 9.16 -26.22 -3.48
C ASN A 6 8.49 -25.34 -2.42
N LYS A 7 7.20 -25.06 -2.63
CA LYS A 7 6.42 -24.23 -1.71
C LYS A 7 6.18 -25.01 -0.43
N GLU A 8 6.56 -24.45 0.71
CA GLU A 8 6.25 -25.06 2.01
C GLU A 8 4.74 -25.06 2.27
N THR A 9 4.18 -26.22 2.64
CA THR A 9 2.75 -26.39 2.93
C THR A 9 2.46 -26.65 4.40
N TYR A 10 1.28 -26.20 4.87
CA TYR A 10 0.69 -26.50 6.17
C TYR A 10 -0.76 -26.98 5.95
N TYR A 11 -1.08 -28.21 6.37
CA TYR A 11 -2.35 -28.89 6.03
C TYR A 11 -2.71 -28.80 4.53
N GLY A 12 -1.74 -29.01 3.64
CA GLY A 12 -1.94 -28.93 2.19
C GLY A 12 -2.14 -27.51 1.63
N LYS A 13 -2.08 -26.46 2.46
CA LYS A 13 -2.15 -25.05 2.02
C LYS A 13 -0.76 -24.41 2.05
N GLU A 14 -0.45 -23.54 1.09
CA GLU A 14 0.80 -22.77 1.07
C GLU A 14 0.94 -21.92 2.34
N LYS A 15 2.13 -21.97 2.97
CA LYS A 15 2.45 -21.11 4.11
C LYS A 15 2.54 -19.64 3.69
N ILE A 16 2.18 -18.75 4.60
CA ILE A 16 2.37 -17.31 4.47
C ILE A 16 3.87 -17.01 4.65
N ILE A 17 4.51 -16.46 3.63
CA ILE A 17 5.92 -16.10 3.69
C ILE A 17 6.09 -14.71 4.29
N VAL A 18 6.86 -14.62 5.36
CA VAL A 18 7.09 -13.36 6.10
C VAL A 18 8.58 -13.05 6.09
N TRP A 19 8.96 -11.88 5.58
CA TRP A 19 10.31 -11.35 5.81
C TRP A 19 10.27 -10.42 7.02
N ALA A 20 11.06 -10.75 8.04
CA ALA A 20 11.20 -9.96 9.25
C ALA A 20 12.53 -9.21 9.21
N LEU A 21 12.49 -8.00 8.63
CA LEU A 21 13.65 -7.12 8.49
C LEU A 21 14.01 -6.52 9.85
N PHE A 22 15.31 -6.54 10.16
CA PHE A 22 15.89 -6.10 11.42
C PHE A 22 15.54 -6.99 12.64
N ASP A 23 14.98 -8.19 12.43
CA ASP A 23 14.64 -9.15 13.50
C ASP A 23 15.86 -9.97 13.97
N SER A 24 17.00 -9.30 14.15
CA SER A 24 18.30 -9.94 14.43
C SER A 24 18.74 -9.87 15.89
N GLY A 25 18.13 -8.98 16.69
CA GLY A 25 18.34 -8.91 18.14
C GLY A 25 17.73 -10.12 18.85
N ASN A 26 16.70 -9.92 19.67
CA ASN A 26 16.03 -11.07 20.32
C ASN A 26 15.05 -11.82 19.40
N GLY A 27 14.84 -11.39 18.15
CA GLY A 27 13.97 -12.12 17.21
C GLY A 27 12.48 -12.09 17.59
N CYS A 28 11.95 -10.95 18.04
CA CYS A 28 10.58 -10.84 18.56
C CYS A 28 9.53 -11.29 17.53
N TYR A 29 9.70 -10.94 16.24
CA TYR A 29 8.79 -11.39 15.19
C TYR A 29 8.83 -12.91 15.06
N THR A 30 10.03 -13.48 14.99
CA THR A 30 10.25 -14.92 14.90
C THR A 30 9.71 -15.68 16.11
N GLN A 31 9.90 -15.16 17.33
CA GLN A 31 9.40 -15.74 18.56
C GLN A 31 7.87 -15.78 18.61
N ALA A 32 7.21 -14.66 18.31
CA ALA A 32 5.75 -14.60 18.31
C ALA A 32 5.14 -15.52 17.25
N ALA A 33 5.82 -15.70 16.10
CA ALA A 33 5.30 -16.47 14.97
C ALA A 33 5.24 -17.98 15.26
N LYS A 34 5.93 -18.47 16.30
CA LYS A 34 5.83 -19.86 16.76
C LYS A 34 4.39 -20.28 17.11
N ALA A 35 3.53 -19.33 17.48
CA ALA A 35 2.11 -19.57 17.74
C ALA A 35 1.26 -19.68 16.46
N PHE A 36 1.84 -19.44 15.28
CA PHE A 36 1.16 -19.36 13.99
C PHE A 36 1.87 -20.24 12.95
N PRO A 37 1.70 -21.57 13.00
CA PRO A 37 2.43 -22.53 12.15
C PRO A 37 2.17 -22.37 10.64
N GLN A 38 1.10 -21.67 10.26
CA GLN A 38 0.83 -21.27 8.88
C GLN A 38 1.75 -20.15 8.36
N MET A 39 2.55 -19.51 9.21
CA MET A 39 3.52 -18.47 8.84
C MET A 39 4.93 -19.03 8.84
N ARG A 40 5.70 -18.73 7.78
CA ARG A 40 7.14 -19.01 7.70
C ARG A 40 7.88 -17.68 7.74
N VAL A 41 8.57 -17.43 8.85
CA VAL A 41 9.37 -16.20 9.03
C VAL A 41 10.80 -16.42 8.59
N TYR A 42 11.31 -15.45 7.82
CA TYR A 42 12.70 -15.28 7.43
C TYR A 42 13.24 -14.02 8.12
N PRO A 43 13.85 -14.13 9.31
CA PRO A 43 14.48 -13.01 9.98
C PRO A 43 15.78 -12.62 9.27
N ILE A 44 15.96 -11.31 9.01
CA ILE A 44 17.05 -10.77 8.19
C ILE A 44 17.65 -9.54 8.89
N GLY A 45 18.96 -9.47 9.04
CA GLY A 45 19.62 -8.28 9.61
C GLY A 45 21.03 -8.54 10.14
N ILE A 46 21.45 -7.70 11.09
CA ILE A 46 22.73 -7.77 11.81
C ILE A 46 22.46 -7.53 13.30
N ASP A 47 22.88 -8.47 14.14
CA ASP A 47 22.86 -8.28 15.59
C ASP A 47 24.06 -7.47 16.04
N ILE A 48 23.82 -6.23 16.46
CA ILE A 48 24.86 -5.31 16.94
C ILE A 48 25.58 -5.83 18.19
N GLU A 49 24.90 -6.65 19.01
CA GLU A 49 25.51 -7.25 20.21
C GLU A 49 26.19 -8.59 19.93
N GLN A 50 26.04 -9.14 18.72
CA GLN A 50 26.63 -10.42 18.30
C GLN A 50 26.26 -11.62 19.20
N LYS A 51 25.08 -11.57 19.83
CA LYS A 51 24.59 -12.61 20.73
C LYS A 51 23.75 -13.67 20.01
N ASN A 52 23.23 -13.36 18.83
CA ASN A 52 22.23 -14.16 18.14
C ASN A 52 22.69 -14.63 16.75
N ARG A 53 22.14 -15.77 16.30
CA ARG A 53 22.44 -16.39 14.99
C ARG A 53 21.23 -16.97 14.26
N HIS A 54 20.02 -16.66 14.74
CA HIS A 54 18.77 -17.23 14.20
C HIS A 54 18.27 -16.54 12.93
N PHE A 55 19.04 -15.59 12.38
CA PHE A 55 18.69 -14.74 11.24
C PHE A 55 19.65 -14.93 10.07
N ILE A 56 19.19 -14.52 8.89
CA ILE A 56 20.01 -14.40 7.68
C ILE A 56 20.88 -13.15 7.84
N PRO A 57 22.21 -13.30 7.97
CA PRO A 57 23.11 -12.16 8.13
C PRO A 57 23.11 -11.33 6.85
N LEU A 58 22.60 -10.11 6.92
CA LEU A 58 22.52 -9.22 5.76
C LEU A 58 22.52 -7.77 6.21
N ASP A 59 23.43 -6.98 5.64
CA ASP A 59 23.46 -5.54 5.87
C ASP A 59 22.32 -4.86 5.11
N LEU A 60 21.28 -4.48 5.85
CA LEU A 60 20.13 -3.75 5.31
C LEU A 60 20.43 -2.26 5.08
N ALA A 61 21.61 -1.76 5.47
CA ALA A 61 22.14 -0.45 5.12
C ALA A 61 23.08 -0.49 3.89
N ASP A 62 23.25 -1.65 3.23
CA ASP A 62 24.18 -1.77 2.10
C ASP A 62 23.85 -0.78 0.97
N TYR A 63 24.89 -0.05 0.55
CA TYR A 63 24.87 0.89 -0.57
C TYR A 63 25.83 0.48 -1.68
N SER A 64 26.46 -0.70 -1.55
CA SER A 64 27.51 -1.19 -2.45
C SER A 64 27.03 -1.38 -3.89
N ARG A 65 25.70 -1.40 -4.12
CA ARG A 65 25.10 -1.38 -5.46
C ARG A 65 25.51 -0.16 -6.29
N LEU A 66 25.88 0.95 -5.66
CA LEU A 66 26.44 2.12 -6.34
C LEU A 66 27.76 1.79 -7.05
N PHE A 67 28.45 0.74 -6.61
CA PHE A 67 29.71 0.25 -7.16
C PHE A 67 29.55 -1.13 -7.85
N GLY A 68 28.33 -1.48 -8.27
CA GLY A 68 28.04 -2.73 -8.98
C GLY A 68 27.92 -3.98 -8.10
N ASN A 69 28.03 -3.87 -6.78
CA ASN A 69 27.81 -4.99 -5.87
C ASN A 69 26.33 -5.07 -5.45
N HIS A 70 25.62 -6.05 -5.98
CA HIS A 70 24.18 -6.25 -5.71
C HIS A 70 23.89 -7.30 -4.62
N THR A 71 24.80 -7.53 -3.68
CA THR A 71 24.67 -8.62 -2.67
C THR A 71 23.37 -8.55 -1.88
N LEU A 72 22.93 -7.36 -1.45
CA LEU A 72 21.66 -7.16 -0.75
C LEU A 72 20.49 -7.79 -1.52
N PHE A 73 20.24 -7.35 -2.75
CA PHE A 73 19.12 -7.83 -3.54
C PHE A 73 19.33 -9.26 -4.07
N ARG A 74 20.55 -9.65 -4.44
CA ARG A 74 20.84 -11.05 -4.85
C ARG A 74 20.56 -12.04 -3.73
N THR A 75 20.78 -11.65 -2.48
CA THR A 75 20.46 -12.49 -1.31
C THR A 75 18.95 -12.61 -1.14
N LEU A 76 18.24 -11.48 -1.20
CA LEU A 76 16.78 -11.45 -1.07
C LEU A 76 16.06 -12.18 -2.21
N ASP A 77 16.58 -12.09 -3.44
CA ASP A 77 16.02 -12.78 -4.62
C ASP A 77 16.06 -14.31 -4.53
N ARG A 78 16.93 -14.86 -3.67
CA ARG A 78 17.03 -16.31 -3.43
C ARG A 78 16.02 -16.83 -2.41
N LEU A 79 15.37 -15.92 -1.67
CA LEU A 79 14.34 -16.30 -0.70
C LEU A 79 12.98 -16.45 -1.39
N PRO A 80 12.06 -17.26 -0.84
CA PRO A 80 10.69 -17.26 -1.31
C PRO A 80 10.10 -15.84 -1.24
N LYS A 81 9.37 -15.46 -2.31
CA LYS A 81 8.75 -14.13 -2.40
C LYS A 81 7.83 -13.89 -1.19
N PRO A 82 7.94 -12.74 -0.50
CA PRO A 82 7.17 -12.49 0.71
C PRO A 82 5.72 -12.18 0.40
N ASP A 83 4.80 -12.78 1.16
CA ASP A 83 3.43 -12.28 1.27
C ASP A 83 3.38 -11.05 2.21
N VAL A 84 4.26 -11.05 3.21
CA VAL A 84 4.30 -10.07 4.29
C VAL A 84 5.74 -9.57 4.51
N ILE A 85 5.91 -8.26 4.66
CA ILE A 85 7.15 -7.65 5.16
C ILE A 85 6.87 -6.97 6.50
N LEU A 86 7.63 -7.32 7.53
CA LEU A 86 7.65 -6.66 8.83
C LEU A 86 9.02 -6.04 9.02
N ALA A 87 9.10 -4.77 9.35
CA ALA A 87 10.38 -4.07 9.47
C ALA A 87 10.44 -3.19 10.72
N SER A 88 11.52 -3.32 11.49
CA SER A 88 11.84 -2.44 12.63
C SER A 88 13.19 -1.74 12.40
N PRO A 89 13.28 -0.79 11.44
CA PRO A 89 14.55 -0.12 11.13
C PRO A 89 15.12 0.60 12.37
N PRO A 90 16.46 0.67 12.52
CA PRO A 90 17.12 1.22 13.71
C PRO A 90 16.65 2.64 14.03
N CYS A 91 16.32 2.90 15.29
CA CYS A 91 15.65 4.13 15.72
C CYS A 91 16.60 5.26 16.17
N GLU A 92 17.90 5.01 16.21
CA GLU A 92 18.94 5.92 16.74
C GLU A 92 18.99 7.23 15.95
N SER A 93 18.79 7.14 14.63
CA SER A 93 18.69 8.32 13.76
C SER A 93 17.40 9.10 14.04
N TRP A 94 16.31 8.43 14.39
CA TRP A 94 14.96 8.97 14.23
C TRP A 94 14.30 9.39 15.55
N SER A 95 14.62 8.72 16.65
CA SER A 95 13.94 8.89 17.92
C SER A 95 14.34 10.18 18.64
N LEU A 96 13.48 10.66 19.54
CA LEU A 96 13.77 11.80 20.42
C LEU A 96 14.61 11.42 21.66
N ALA A 97 15.12 10.18 21.74
CA ALA A 97 15.77 9.65 22.94
C ALA A 97 17.01 10.44 23.39
N SER A 98 17.69 11.13 22.47
CA SER A 98 18.82 12.02 22.80
C SER A 98 18.42 13.24 23.64
N GLY A 99 17.14 13.67 23.63
CA GLY A 99 16.67 14.83 24.38
C GLY A 99 17.33 16.16 24.00
N MET A 100 17.96 16.26 22.83
CA MET A 100 18.61 17.48 22.38
C MET A 100 17.57 18.55 22.02
N LYS A 101 17.86 19.81 22.37
CA LYS A 101 16.98 20.95 22.04
C LYS A 101 16.69 20.96 20.53
N ASN A 102 15.43 21.22 20.19
CA ASN A 102 14.98 21.40 18.81
C ASN A 102 15.22 20.17 17.92
N GLY A 103 15.13 18.94 18.43
CA GLY A 103 15.23 17.73 17.60
C GLY A 103 15.86 16.55 18.34
N ASN A 104 16.76 15.84 17.66
CA ASN A 104 17.54 14.76 18.25
C ASN A 104 19.01 14.86 17.85
N ALA A 105 19.81 13.85 18.18
CA ALA A 105 21.23 13.82 17.87
C ALA A 105 21.56 13.87 16.37
N CYS A 106 20.64 13.54 15.46
CA CYS A 106 20.90 13.56 14.01
C CYS A 106 20.23 14.75 13.31
N TRP A 107 19.08 15.17 13.82
CA TRP A 107 18.18 16.11 13.17
C TRP A 107 17.87 17.31 14.06
N ARG A 108 17.82 18.50 13.45
CA ARG A 108 17.43 19.77 14.06
C ARG A 108 16.21 20.34 13.34
N GLN A 109 15.29 20.93 14.10
CA GLN A 109 14.06 21.53 13.61
C GLN A 109 13.93 22.93 14.21
N LEU A 110 14.01 23.97 13.38
CA LEU A 110 13.95 25.37 13.82
C LEU A 110 12.52 25.89 14.01
N LYS A 111 11.56 25.31 13.29
CA LYS A 111 10.12 25.63 13.36
C LYS A 111 9.33 24.31 13.38
N PRO A 112 8.19 24.23 14.08
CA PRO A 112 7.41 23.00 14.21
C PRO A 112 6.61 22.70 12.93
N THR A 113 7.29 22.54 11.80
CA THR A 113 6.70 22.15 10.52
C THR A 113 7.39 20.87 10.00
N PRO A 114 6.65 19.89 9.44
CA PRO A 114 7.20 18.60 8.99
C PRO A 114 8.31 18.72 7.94
N ALA A 115 8.22 19.68 7.02
CA ALA A 115 9.17 19.87 5.92
C ALA A 115 10.48 20.59 6.30
N HIS A 116 10.74 20.86 7.59
CA HIS A 116 11.80 21.78 8.03
C HIS A 116 12.82 21.17 9.00
N PHE A 117 12.99 19.84 9.02
CA PHE A 117 14.14 19.24 9.69
C PHE A 117 15.40 19.36 8.83
N ARG A 118 16.54 19.59 9.46
CA ARG A 118 17.86 19.69 8.85
C ARG A 118 18.83 18.78 9.60
N ILE A 119 19.95 18.45 8.95
CA ILE A 119 21.07 17.76 9.60
C ILE A 119 21.60 18.65 10.74
N ARG A 120 21.87 18.05 11.89
CA ARG A 120 22.46 18.75 13.04
C ARG A 120 23.92 19.15 12.76
N MET A 121 24.28 20.38 13.09
CA MET A 121 25.65 20.89 12.86
C MET A 121 26.60 20.38 13.94
N ARG A 122 27.89 20.24 13.63
CA ARG A 122 28.92 19.85 14.61
C ARG A 122 28.98 20.80 15.82
N ALA A 123 28.77 22.09 15.59
CA ALA A 123 28.71 23.10 16.64
C ALA A 123 27.52 22.94 17.62
N ASP A 124 26.50 22.15 17.26
CA ASP A 124 25.33 21.92 18.12
C ASP A 124 25.57 20.84 19.19
N TYR A 125 26.73 20.16 19.19
CA TYR A 125 27.07 19.09 20.11
C TYR A 125 27.82 19.64 21.32
N ASN A 126 27.54 19.05 22.49
CA ASN A 126 28.23 19.30 23.74
C ASN A 126 28.87 18.01 24.25
N SER A 127 29.49 18.04 25.44
CA SER A 127 30.18 16.88 26.03
C SER A 127 29.33 15.61 26.18
N ARG A 128 27.99 15.69 26.09
CA ARG A 128 27.08 14.54 26.25
C ARG A 128 26.93 13.70 24.99
N PHE A 129 27.13 14.25 23.80
CA PHE A 129 26.94 13.54 22.54
C PHE A 129 28.12 13.72 21.60
N ASN A 130 28.56 12.62 20.98
CA ASN A 130 29.64 12.64 19.99
C ASN A 130 29.06 12.81 18.57
N TYR A 131 29.57 13.80 17.84
CA TYR A 131 29.15 14.09 16.46
C TYR A 131 29.40 12.91 15.54
N ASP A 132 30.60 12.33 15.55
CA ASP A 132 31.00 11.32 14.57
C ASP A 132 30.16 10.04 14.71
N ARG A 133 29.85 9.62 15.94
CA ARG A 133 28.88 8.55 16.21
C ARG A 133 27.49 8.89 15.68
N SER A 134 27.04 10.11 15.90
CA SER A 134 25.71 10.55 15.45
C SER A 134 25.64 10.69 13.93
N PHE A 135 26.73 11.06 13.27
CA PHE A 135 26.87 11.08 11.83
C PHE A 135 26.69 9.67 11.25
N LEU A 136 27.39 8.66 11.80
CA LEU A 136 27.25 7.28 11.35
C LEU A 136 25.85 6.72 11.62
N ASN A 137 25.28 7.00 12.80
CA ASN A 137 23.90 6.60 13.11
C ASN A 137 22.89 7.22 12.13
N ARG A 138 23.09 8.48 11.74
CA ARG A 138 22.26 9.16 10.75
C ARG A 138 22.35 8.45 9.39
N VAL A 139 23.56 8.27 8.88
CA VAL A 139 23.80 7.62 7.57
C VAL A 139 23.23 6.20 7.56
N ASN A 140 23.49 5.42 8.61
CA ASN A 140 22.92 4.08 8.76
C ASN A 140 21.40 4.10 8.77
N GLY A 141 20.79 5.03 9.52
CA GLY A 141 19.34 5.18 9.58
C GLY A 141 18.74 5.50 8.21
N GLU A 142 19.30 6.48 7.50
CA GLU A 142 18.87 6.89 6.15
C GLU A 142 18.96 5.73 5.15
N LEU A 143 20.07 4.99 5.15
CA LEU A 143 20.27 3.82 4.28
C LEU A 143 19.32 2.68 4.62
N CYS A 144 19.15 2.35 5.92
CA CYS A 144 18.23 1.32 6.38
C CYS A 144 16.80 1.59 5.92
N ILE A 145 16.29 2.82 6.11
CA ILE A 145 14.92 3.14 5.73
C ILE A 145 14.76 3.23 4.21
N TYR A 146 15.74 3.82 3.51
CA TYR A 146 15.73 3.85 2.04
C TYR A 146 15.64 2.42 1.48
N ASN A 147 16.51 1.52 1.93
CA ASN A 147 16.52 0.13 1.46
C ASN A 147 15.25 -0.62 1.87
N THR A 148 14.69 -0.37 3.05
CA THR A 148 13.39 -0.94 3.46
C THR A 148 12.30 -0.59 2.45
N ILE A 149 12.22 0.69 2.04
CA ILE A 149 11.24 1.15 1.04
C ILE A 149 11.51 0.52 -0.33
N GLU A 150 12.77 0.44 -0.78
CA GLU A 150 13.11 -0.20 -2.06
C GLU A 150 12.82 -1.71 -2.06
N ILE A 151 13.01 -2.40 -0.94
CA ILE A 151 12.60 -3.80 -0.78
C ILE A 151 11.08 -3.92 -0.90
N ILE A 152 10.30 -3.07 -0.23
CA ILE A 152 8.83 -3.08 -0.33
C ILE A 152 8.39 -2.83 -1.78
N LYS A 153 8.97 -1.83 -2.47
CA LYS A 153 8.64 -1.51 -3.87
C LYS A 153 8.97 -2.65 -4.82
N ARG A 154 10.14 -3.30 -4.66
CA ARG A 154 10.60 -4.39 -5.54
C ARG A 154 9.78 -5.66 -5.37
N TYR A 155 9.52 -6.07 -4.14
CA TYR A 155 8.89 -7.36 -3.85
C TYR A 155 7.37 -7.29 -3.74
N GLN A 156 6.80 -6.09 -3.56
CA GLN A 156 5.36 -5.82 -3.54
C GLN A 156 4.59 -6.84 -2.67
N PRO A 157 4.88 -6.92 -1.36
CA PRO A 157 4.16 -7.82 -0.48
C PRO A 157 2.69 -7.39 -0.39
N LYS A 158 1.80 -8.34 -0.14
CA LYS A 158 0.37 -8.04 0.09
C LYS A 158 0.19 -7.22 1.37
N VAL A 159 1.04 -7.43 2.36
CA VAL A 159 1.07 -6.64 3.60
C VAL A 159 2.49 -6.17 3.89
N TYR A 160 2.66 -4.90 4.21
CA TYR A 160 3.90 -4.39 4.81
C TYR A 160 3.59 -3.58 6.07
N ILE A 161 4.41 -3.75 7.10
CA ILE A 161 4.32 -3.01 8.36
C ILE A 161 5.72 -2.52 8.76
N ILE A 162 5.85 -1.22 9.00
CA ILE A 162 7.08 -0.58 9.48
C ILE A 162 6.83 -0.08 10.91
N GLU A 163 7.64 -0.55 11.85
CA GLU A 163 7.60 -0.19 13.26
C GLU A 163 8.69 0.84 13.60
N ASN A 164 8.30 1.90 14.30
CA ASN A 164 9.23 2.87 14.88
C ASN A 164 8.54 3.71 15.97
N PRO A 165 9.27 4.44 16.84
CA PRO A 165 8.67 5.36 17.79
C PRO A 165 7.69 6.35 17.14
N ALA A 166 6.56 6.61 17.80
CA ALA A 166 5.44 7.33 17.20
C ALA A 166 5.76 8.78 16.79
N ILE A 167 6.69 9.41 17.51
CA ILE A 167 7.10 10.81 17.31
C ILE A 167 8.51 10.87 16.68
N GLY A 168 8.96 9.77 16.07
CA GLY A 168 10.25 9.70 15.39
C GLY A 168 10.24 10.46 14.05
N ARG A 169 11.41 10.98 13.66
CA ARG A 169 11.60 11.71 12.39
C ARG A 169 11.50 10.84 11.13
N ILE A 170 11.52 9.53 11.32
CA ILE A 170 11.41 8.58 10.22
C ILE A 170 10.12 8.78 9.41
N TRP A 171 9.02 9.18 10.05
CA TRP A 171 7.73 9.31 9.39
C TRP A 171 7.70 10.46 8.41
N ASP A 172 8.16 11.64 8.83
CA ASP A 172 8.29 12.82 7.97
C ASP A 172 9.32 12.54 6.85
N TYR A 173 10.38 11.79 7.16
CA TYR A 173 11.41 11.40 6.20
C TYR A 173 10.84 10.48 5.10
N ILE A 174 10.11 9.44 5.47
CA ILE A 174 9.46 8.52 4.51
C ILE A 174 8.49 9.29 3.60
N GLU A 175 7.65 10.15 4.18
CA GLU A 175 6.60 10.84 3.43
C GLU A 175 7.14 11.96 2.53
N HIS A 176 7.97 12.85 3.07
CA HIS A 176 8.35 14.08 2.37
C HIS A 176 9.72 14.03 1.71
N ILE A 177 10.65 13.18 2.19
CA ILE A 177 11.99 13.05 1.59
C ILE A 177 12.03 11.87 0.62
N LEU A 178 11.51 10.71 1.02
CA LEU A 178 11.47 9.53 0.14
C LEU A 178 10.24 9.51 -0.78
N GLY A 179 9.25 10.36 -0.53
CA GLY A 179 8.03 10.43 -1.35
C GLY A 179 7.18 9.16 -1.30
N PHE A 180 7.18 8.44 -0.17
CA PHE A 180 6.44 7.18 -0.03
C PHE A 180 5.30 7.34 0.98
N SER A 181 4.06 7.37 0.51
CA SER A 181 2.89 7.49 1.37
C SER A 181 2.48 6.13 1.96
N ILE A 182 2.24 6.09 3.27
CA ILE A 182 1.76 4.90 3.98
C ILE A 182 0.39 5.21 4.58
N PRO A 183 -0.68 4.49 4.22
CA PRO A 183 -2.05 4.92 4.47
C PRO A 183 -2.51 4.80 5.93
N PHE A 184 -1.94 3.87 6.71
CA PHE A 184 -2.36 3.64 8.10
C PHE A 184 -1.21 3.85 9.08
N ASP A 185 -1.46 4.63 10.14
CA ASP A 185 -0.47 4.96 11.15
C ASP A 185 -0.35 3.90 12.27
N ASN A 186 -1.47 3.29 12.65
CA ASN A 186 -1.58 2.27 13.71
C ASN A 186 -0.78 2.61 14.97
N LEU A 187 -1.09 3.76 15.58
CA LEU A 187 -0.51 4.19 16.84
C LEU A 187 -0.87 3.19 17.95
N THR A 188 0.12 2.86 18.80
CA THR A 188 -0.07 2.08 20.02
C THR A 188 0.98 2.46 21.08
N PHE A 189 0.92 1.82 22.25
CA PHE A 189 1.89 1.97 23.33
C PHE A 189 2.35 0.59 23.79
N TYR A 190 3.66 0.33 23.85
CA TYR A 190 4.14 -0.98 24.32
C TYR A 190 3.71 -1.32 25.75
N SER A 191 3.44 -0.32 26.59
CA SER A 191 2.93 -0.53 27.95
C SER A 191 1.54 -1.16 27.97
N ASP A 192 0.73 -0.96 26.93
CA ASP A 192 -0.58 -1.63 26.77
C ASP A 192 -0.42 -3.16 26.62
N TYR A 193 0.81 -3.60 26.34
CA TYR A 193 1.18 -5.00 26.10
C TYR A 193 2.16 -5.55 27.13
N GLY A 194 2.23 -4.91 28.31
CA GLY A 194 3.02 -5.38 29.45
C GLY A 194 4.48 -4.93 29.44
N TYR A 195 4.89 -4.09 28.50
CA TYR A 195 6.23 -3.51 28.52
C TYR A 195 6.37 -2.52 29.68
N ILE A 196 7.53 -2.54 30.36
CA ILE A 196 7.67 -1.80 31.63
C ILE A 196 7.79 -0.28 31.46
N VAL A 197 8.02 0.19 30.24
CA VAL A 197 8.02 1.62 29.90
C VAL A 197 6.92 1.94 28.89
N LYS A 198 6.22 3.05 29.09
CA LYS A 198 5.32 3.62 28.08
C LYS A 198 6.15 4.10 26.89
N LYS A 199 6.18 3.28 25.83
CA LYS A 199 6.84 3.58 24.56
C LYS A 199 5.75 3.80 23.50
N PRO A 200 5.42 5.06 23.15
CA PRO A 200 4.53 5.36 22.03
C PRO A 200 5.18 4.92 20.72
N THR A 201 4.48 4.10 19.94
CA THR A 201 5.01 3.46 18.74
C THR A 201 3.96 3.48 17.64
N LYS A 202 4.38 3.64 16.38
CA LYS A 202 3.54 3.46 15.20
C LYS A 202 3.95 2.20 14.46
N PHE A 203 2.97 1.45 13.97
CA PHE A 203 3.13 0.33 13.05
C PHE A 203 2.55 0.73 11.69
N LYS A 204 3.24 1.66 11.00
CA LYS A 204 2.73 2.19 9.74
C LYS A 204 2.61 1.08 8.70
N SER A 205 1.45 0.94 8.06
CA SER A 205 1.20 -0.17 7.12
C SER A 205 0.21 0.14 6.02
N ASN A 206 0.13 -0.76 5.03
CA ASN A 206 -0.91 -0.75 3.99
C ASN A 206 -2.25 -1.35 4.43
N ILE A 207 -2.36 -1.85 5.66
CA ILE A 207 -3.61 -2.34 6.25
C ILE A 207 -3.90 -1.62 7.57
N PRO A 208 -5.16 -1.43 7.97
CA PRO A 208 -5.49 -0.93 9.30
C PRO A 208 -5.24 -2.02 10.35
N LEU A 209 -4.64 -1.65 11.48
CA LEU A 209 -4.46 -2.52 12.65
C LEU A 209 -5.23 -1.93 13.84
N ARG A 210 -6.04 -2.76 14.49
CA ARG A 210 -6.92 -2.39 15.60
C ARG A 210 -6.20 -2.48 16.96
N LEU A 211 -5.03 -1.85 17.05
CA LEU A 211 -4.17 -1.95 18.24
C LEU A 211 -4.72 -1.16 19.43
N SER A 212 -4.38 -1.61 20.65
CA SER A 212 -4.69 -0.86 21.88
C SER A 212 -4.04 0.51 21.88
N ARG A 213 -4.77 1.50 22.38
CA ARG A 213 -4.35 2.92 22.49
C ARG A 213 -4.65 3.50 23.88
N GLN A 214 -4.75 2.64 24.90
CA GLN A 214 -5.03 3.08 26.26
C GLN A 214 -3.88 3.92 26.82
N GLY A 215 -2.64 3.59 26.44
CA GLY A 215 -1.45 4.30 26.90
C GLY A 215 -1.22 4.13 28.40
N LEU A 216 -1.27 2.89 28.88
CA LEU A 216 -1.05 2.53 30.27
C LEU A 216 0.25 3.15 30.81
N PRO A 217 0.27 3.60 32.07
CA PRO A 217 1.42 4.28 32.65
C PRO A 217 2.64 3.37 32.71
N SER A 218 3.83 3.97 32.63
CA SER A 218 5.09 3.24 32.79
C SER A 218 5.23 2.69 34.20
N LYS A 219 5.74 1.46 34.34
CA LYS A 219 6.22 0.93 35.63
C LYS A 219 7.57 1.53 36.01
N VAL A 220 8.39 1.89 35.02
CA VAL A 220 9.73 2.48 35.20
C VAL A 220 9.95 3.60 34.19
N ILE A 221 10.67 4.66 34.56
CA ILE A 221 11.10 5.71 33.61
C ILE A 221 12.23 5.20 32.71
N TRP A 222 12.26 5.64 31.44
CA TRP A 222 13.25 5.16 30.46
C TRP A 222 14.70 5.25 30.94
N ALA A 223 15.07 6.33 31.64
CA ALA A 223 16.41 6.53 32.18
C ALA A 223 16.84 5.50 33.24
N LYS A 224 15.88 4.79 33.86
CA LYS A 224 16.12 3.76 34.88
C LYS A 224 15.98 2.32 34.34
N PHE A 225 15.67 2.16 33.05
CA PHE A 225 15.63 0.85 32.41
C PHE A 225 17.05 0.29 32.26
N LYS A 226 17.35 -0.82 32.95
CA LYS A 226 18.71 -1.40 33.03
C LYS A 226 19.03 -2.43 31.95
N GLY A 227 18.13 -2.68 31.00
CA GLY A 227 18.37 -3.70 29.98
C GLY A 227 19.42 -3.30 28.94
N ASP A 228 19.89 -4.28 28.18
CA ASP A 228 20.84 -4.10 27.08
C ASP A 228 20.17 -3.52 25.82
N TYR A 229 20.90 -3.41 24.70
CA TYR A 229 20.34 -2.84 23.47
C TYR A 229 19.19 -3.67 22.94
N ASN A 230 19.36 -4.99 22.89
CA ASN A 230 18.38 -5.92 22.37
C ASN A 230 17.12 -5.93 23.24
N GLU A 231 17.25 -5.90 24.57
CA GLU A 231 16.13 -5.81 25.49
C GLU A 231 15.33 -4.51 25.36
N ARG A 232 16.00 -3.36 25.17
CA ARG A 232 15.34 -2.04 24.97
C ARG A 232 14.56 -1.95 23.67
N SER A 233 14.93 -2.77 22.70
CA SER A 233 14.34 -2.83 21.37
C SER A 233 13.28 -3.93 21.23
N ASN A 234 13.04 -4.73 22.27
CA ASN A 234 12.03 -5.78 22.24
C ASN A 234 10.63 -5.24 21.93
N ILE A 235 10.02 -5.81 20.89
CA ILE A 235 8.59 -5.66 20.64
C ILE A 235 7.84 -6.63 21.56
N PRO A 236 6.81 -6.20 22.30
CA PRO A 236 6.03 -7.10 23.15
C PRO A 236 5.45 -8.27 22.33
N LEU A 237 5.70 -9.51 22.77
CA LEU A 237 5.20 -10.68 22.05
C LEU A 237 3.66 -10.75 22.03
N SER A 238 3.01 -10.24 23.07
CA SER A 238 1.54 -10.09 23.15
C SER A 238 1.00 -9.15 22.06
N LEU A 239 1.70 -8.05 21.77
CA LEU A 239 1.35 -7.14 20.68
C LEU A 239 1.46 -7.84 19.32
N LEU A 240 2.55 -8.57 19.07
CA LEU A 240 2.73 -9.32 17.83
C LEU A 240 1.67 -10.42 17.67
N ARG A 241 1.27 -11.07 18.76
CA ARG A 241 0.16 -12.05 18.78
C ARG A 241 -1.21 -11.42 18.50
N GLU A 242 -1.37 -10.11 18.66
CA GLU A 242 -2.56 -9.38 18.23
C GLU A 242 -2.47 -8.94 16.76
N ILE A 243 -1.27 -8.62 16.27
CA ILE A 243 -1.02 -8.20 14.88
C ILE A 243 -1.17 -9.39 13.89
N TYR A 244 -0.58 -10.55 14.20
CA TYR A 244 -0.58 -11.69 13.27
C TYR A 244 -1.96 -12.18 12.83
N PRO A 245 -2.96 -12.34 13.71
CA PRO A 245 -4.32 -12.68 13.31
C PRO A 245 -4.91 -11.69 12.30
N GLN A 246 -4.64 -10.38 12.46
CA GLN A 246 -5.16 -9.34 11.56
C GLN A 246 -4.51 -9.43 10.17
N ILE A 247 -3.21 -9.72 10.09
CA ILE A 247 -2.51 -9.99 8.83
C ILE A 247 -3.09 -11.23 8.15
N ILE A 248 -3.25 -12.33 8.89
CA ILE A 248 -3.79 -13.58 8.37
C ILE A 248 -5.21 -13.36 7.83
N GLN A 249 -6.07 -12.67 8.59
CA GLN A 249 -7.43 -12.36 8.16
C GLN A 249 -7.42 -11.50 6.89
N HIS A 250 -6.60 -10.46 6.84
CA HIS A 250 -6.50 -9.61 5.64
C HIS A 250 -6.10 -10.42 4.40
N LEU A 251 -5.09 -11.31 4.52
CA LEU A 251 -4.67 -12.17 3.41
C LEU A 251 -5.76 -13.17 2.99
N GLN A 252 -6.56 -13.66 3.94
CA GLN A 252 -7.70 -14.52 3.65
C GLN A 252 -8.82 -13.75 2.94
N ASP A 253 -9.14 -12.55 3.41
CA ASP A 253 -10.15 -11.66 2.81
C ASP A 253 -9.74 -11.22 1.40
N SER A 254 -8.46 -10.91 1.18
CA SER A 254 -7.93 -10.61 -0.16
C SER A 254 -8.03 -11.82 -1.09
N LYS A 255 -7.73 -13.02 -0.58
CA LYS A 255 -7.92 -14.26 -1.37
C LYS A 255 -9.39 -14.50 -1.65
N MET A 256 -10.28 -14.28 -0.68
CA MET A 256 -11.71 -14.46 -0.81
C MET A 256 -12.35 -13.43 -1.76
N THR A 257 -11.93 -12.17 -1.74
CA THR A 257 -12.38 -11.15 -2.70
C THR A 257 -11.86 -11.44 -4.12
N MET A 258 -10.65 -11.98 -4.25
CA MET A 258 -10.12 -12.46 -5.54
C MET A 258 -10.85 -13.70 -6.07
N THR A 259 -11.32 -14.61 -5.20
CA THR A 259 -12.11 -15.78 -5.61
C THR A 259 -13.59 -15.44 -5.79
N GLN A 260 -14.13 -14.50 -5.00
CA GLN A 260 -15.44 -13.88 -5.17
C GLN A 260 -15.32 -12.62 -6.04
N LYS A 261 -14.72 -12.74 -7.24
CA LYS A 261 -14.76 -11.65 -8.23
C LYS A 261 -16.21 -11.23 -8.40
N LYS A 262 -16.58 -10.02 -7.97
CA LYS A 262 -17.94 -9.50 -8.13
C LYS A 262 -18.36 -9.70 -9.59
N LEU A 263 -19.47 -10.41 -9.81
CA LEU A 263 -19.99 -10.60 -11.15
C LEU A 263 -20.57 -9.28 -11.65
N PHE A 264 -19.78 -8.53 -12.41
CA PHE A 264 -20.23 -7.34 -13.09
C PHE A 264 -21.29 -7.70 -14.13
N LYS A 265 -22.45 -7.05 -14.03
CA LYS A 265 -23.55 -7.16 -15.00
C LYS A 265 -23.51 -6.04 -16.06
N GLN A 266 -22.55 -5.12 -15.93
CA GLN A 266 -22.32 -3.99 -16.82
C GLN A 266 -20.84 -3.60 -16.78
N ALA A 267 -20.39 -2.85 -17.77
CA ALA A 267 -19.03 -2.33 -17.82
C ALA A 267 -18.76 -1.33 -16.68
N PRO A 268 -17.54 -1.27 -16.11
CA PRO A 268 -17.23 -0.34 -15.03
C PRO A 268 -17.26 1.13 -15.47
N LEU A 269 -16.78 1.43 -16.67
CA LEU A 269 -16.80 2.73 -17.33
C LEU A 269 -17.85 2.76 -18.46
N PRO A 270 -18.29 3.96 -18.90
CA PRO A 270 -19.19 4.11 -20.03
C PRO A 270 -18.65 3.44 -21.31
N PHE A 271 -19.48 2.59 -21.91
CA PHE A 271 -19.22 1.93 -23.17
C PHE A 271 -20.50 1.81 -23.99
N ILE A 272 -20.49 2.35 -25.20
CA ILE A 272 -21.62 2.33 -26.12
C ILE A 272 -21.72 0.93 -26.72
N GLY A 273 -22.93 0.37 -26.79
CA GLY A 273 -23.13 -1.00 -27.26
C GLY A 273 -22.74 -2.09 -26.25
N GLN A 274 -22.72 -1.77 -24.95
CA GLN A 274 -22.49 -2.79 -23.91
C GLN A 274 -23.52 -3.93 -23.98
N LYS A 275 -23.04 -5.18 -23.98
CA LYS A 275 -23.85 -6.38 -24.22
C LYS A 275 -24.56 -6.90 -22.95
N ARG A 276 -24.98 -5.98 -22.06
CA ARG A 276 -25.59 -6.33 -20.74
C ARG A 276 -26.88 -7.16 -20.87
N MET A 277 -27.68 -6.87 -21.89
CA MET A 277 -28.94 -7.60 -22.15
C MET A 277 -28.69 -9.00 -22.72
N PHE A 278 -27.52 -9.24 -23.33
CA PHE A 278 -27.14 -10.52 -23.91
C PHE A 278 -26.64 -11.53 -22.86
N LEU A 279 -26.31 -11.05 -21.65
CA LEU A 279 -25.69 -11.87 -20.61
C LEU A 279 -26.52 -13.11 -20.26
N LYS A 280 -27.85 -13.00 -20.17
CA LYS A 280 -28.69 -14.16 -19.81
C LYS A 280 -28.50 -15.31 -20.81
N HIS A 281 -28.58 -15.00 -22.11
CA HIS A 281 -28.45 -15.99 -23.17
C HIS A 281 -27.03 -16.54 -23.27
N PHE A 282 -26.02 -15.65 -23.19
CA PHE A 282 -24.62 -16.04 -23.21
C PHE A 282 -24.26 -17.03 -22.09
N LYS A 283 -24.78 -16.82 -20.87
CA LYS A 283 -24.59 -17.76 -19.76
C LYS A 283 -25.19 -19.14 -20.01
N SER A 284 -26.36 -19.20 -20.65
CA SER A 284 -27.01 -20.46 -21.03
C SER A 284 -26.10 -21.25 -21.96
N ILE A 285 -25.65 -20.60 -23.04
CA ILE A 285 -24.75 -21.20 -24.03
C ILE A 285 -23.47 -21.73 -23.37
N LEU A 286 -22.83 -20.94 -22.51
CA LEU A 286 -21.61 -21.38 -21.81
C LEU A 286 -21.82 -22.63 -20.97
N ASN A 287 -22.96 -22.75 -20.29
CA ASN A 287 -23.23 -23.89 -19.42
C ASN A 287 -23.72 -25.12 -20.19
N GLU A 288 -24.45 -24.93 -21.28
CA GLU A 288 -24.93 -26.01 -22.14
C GLU A 288 -23.80 -26.64 -22.98
N ASN A 289 -22.75 -25.87 -23.32
CA ASN A 289 -21.71 -26.30 -24.27
C ASN A 289 -20.32 -26.52 -23.64
N ILE A 290 -20.07 -26.05 -22.42
CA ILE A 290 -18.77 -26.20 -21.75
C ILE A 290 -18.98 -26.90 -20.41
N GLU A 291 -18.42 -28.10 -20.25
CA GLU A 291 -18.55 -28.90 -19.04
C GLU A 291 -17.78 -28.29 -17.86
N GLY A 292 -18.35 -28.44 -16.65
CA GLY A 292 -17.74 -28.03 -15.38
C GLY A 292 -17.24 -26.58 -15.39
N ASP A 293 -16.01 -26.40 -14.91
CA ASP A 293 -15.33 -25.09 -14.83
C ASP A 293 -14.62 -24.68 -16.14
N GLY A 294 -14.78 -25.45 -17.22
CA GLY A 294 -14.15 -25.20 -18.53
C GLY A 294 -12.66 -25.55 -18.60
N GLU A 295 -12.23 -26.59 -17.88
CA GLU A 295 -10.85 -27.09 -17.97
C GLU A 295 -10.50 -27.51 -19.41
N GLY A 296 -9.35 -27.07 -19.91
CA GLY A 296 -8.90 -27.35 -21.29
C GLY A 296 -9.52 -26.46 -22.38
N TRP A 297 -10.56 -25.67 -22.07
CA TRP A 297 -11.21 -24.81 -23.06
C TRP A 297 -10.48 -23.47 -23.26
N THR A 298 -10.47 -22.99 -24.52
CA THR A 298 -10.16 -21.58 -24.84
C THR A 298 -11.41 -20.89 -25.37
N ILE A 299 -11.83 -19.81 -24.72
CA ILE A 299 -12.95 -18.96 -25.14
C ILE A 299 -12.37 -17.66 -25.70
N ILE A 300 -12.70 -17.33 -26.95
CA ILE A 300 -12.21 -16.13 -27.63
C ILE A 300 -13.37 -15.17 -27.81
N ASP A 301 -13.28 -13.98 -27.21
CA ASP A 301 -14.26 -12.90 -27.36
C ASP A 301 -13.95 -12.10 -28.62
N THR A 302 -14.59 -12.47 -29.73
CA THR A 302 -14.38 -11.82 -31.04
C THR A 302 -15.10 -10.48 -31.17
N PHE A 303 -16.08 -10.20 -30.31
CA PHE A 303 -16.84 -8.95 -30.38
C PHE A 303 -16.09 -7.76 -29.80
N GLY A 304 -15.16 -8.02 -28.88
CA GLY A 304 -14.42 -6.99 -28.15
C GLY A 304 -15.29 -6.01 -27.36
N GLY A 305 -14.76 -4.81 -27.11
CA GLY A 305 -15.48 -3.71 -26.50
C GLY A 305 -15.13 -3.48 -25.03
N SER A 306 -16.07 -3.69 -24.12
CA SER A 306 -15.85 -3.45 -22.68
C SER A 306 -15.32 -4.66 -21.89
N GLY A 307 -15.09 -5.79 -22.56
CA GLY A 307 -14.70 -7.05 -21.92
C GLY A 307 -15.80 -7.68 -21.05
N LEU A 308 -17.04 -7.19 -21.09
CA LEU A 308 -18.13 -7.69 -20.23
C LEU A 308 -18.45 -9.17 -20.48
N LEU A 309 -18.44 -9.63 -21.74
CA LEU A 309 -18.67 -11.04 -22.06
C LEU A 309 -17.48 -11.90 -21.60
N SER A 310 -16.25 -11.47 -21.91
CA SER A 310 -15.03 -12.10 -21.40
C SER A 310 -15.01 -12.24 -19.87
N HIS A 311 -15.42 -11.19 -19.13
CA HIS A 311 -15.54 -11.22 -17.67
C HIS A 311 -16.52 -12.29 -17.20
N VAL A 312 -17.71 -12.34 -17.82
CA VAL A 312 -18.76 -13.31 -17.49
C VAL A 312 -18.32 -14.73 -17.82
N ALA A 313 -17.67 -14.95 -18.97
CA ALA A 313 -17.13 -16.24 -19.36
C ALA A 313 -16.09 -16.73 -18.35
N LYS A 314 -15.14 -15.88 -17.97
CA LYS A 314 -14.10 -16.22 -16.99
C LYS A 314 -14.66 -16.46 -15.59
N HIS A 315 -15.75 -15.79 -15.23
CA HIS A 315 -16.41 -16.00 -13.94
C HIS A 315 -17.16 -17.34 -13.88
N ILE A 316 -17.81 -17.74 -14.98
CA ILE A 316 -18.61 -18.97 -15.03
C ILE A 316 -17.75 -20.20 -15.30
N LYS A 317 -16.70 -20.05 -16.11
CA LYS A 317 -15.74 -21.11 -16.46
C LYS A 317 -14.34 -20.70 -15.98
N PRO A 318 -14.07 -20.75 -14.67
CA PRO A 318 -12.84 -20.20 -14.09
C PRO A 318 -11.57 -20.94 -14.57
N LYS A 319 -11.66 -22.21 -14.96
CA LYS A 319 -10.53 -22.97 -15.50
C LYS A 319 -10.32 -22.78 -17.01
N ALA A 320 -11.28 -22.19 -17.72
CA ALA A 320 -11.11 -21.88 -19.14
C ALA A 320 -10.10 -20.75 -19.35
N ARG A 321 -9.31 -20.84 -20.43
CA ARG A 321 -8.51 -19.71 -20.93
C ARG A 321 -9.44 -18.77 -21.69
N VAL A 322 -9.57 -17.53 -21.24
CA VAL A 322 -10.41 -16.52 -21.92
C VAL A 322 -9.51 -15.47 -22.56
N ILE A 323 -9.67 -15.25 -23.86
CA ILE A 323 -8.95 -14.24 -24.63
C ILE A 323 -9.92 -13.10 -24.91
N TYR A 324 -9.60 -11.92 -24.38
CA TYR A 324 -10.35 -10.69 -24.54
C TYR A 324 -9.74 -9.84 -25.66
N ASN A 325 -10.58 -9.41 -26.61
CA ASN A 325 -10.20 -8.49 -27.69
C ASN A 325 -10.43 -7.03 -27.27
N ASP A 326 -9.35 -6.28 -26.99
CA ASP A 326 -9.42 -4.87 -26.55
C ASP A 326 -9.30 -3.88 -27.72
N PHE A 327 -10.02 -4.11 -28.82
CA PHE A 327 -9.93 -3.29 -30.03
C PHE A 327 -10.19 -1.79 -29.78
N ASP A 328 -11.11 -1.47 -28.86
CA ASP A 328 -11.51 -0.09 -28.54
C ASP A 328 -10.64 0.57 -27.45
N GLY A 329 -9.53 -0.05 -27.02
CA GLY A 329 -8.63 0.47 -25.99
C GLY A 329 -9.29 0.65 -24.61
N TYR A 330 -10.31 -0.17 -24.32
CA TYR A 330 -11.08 -0.05 -23.09
C TYR A 330 -10.28 -0.48 -21.86
N ALA A 331 -9.32 -1.40 -22.00
CA ALA A 331 -8.47 -1.83 -20.89
C ALA A 331 -7.64 -0.67 -20.33
N GLU A 332 -7.09 0.19 -21.20
CA GLU A 332 -6.34 1.38 -20.77
C GLU A 332 -7.18 2.31 -19.90
N ARG A 333 -8.42 2.59 -20.34
CA ARG A 333 -9.38 3.39 -19.57
C ARG A 333 -9.63 2.81 -18.17
N VAL A 334 -9.77 1.48 -18.08
CA VAL A 334 -9.96 0.77 -16.79
C VAL A 334 -8.70 0.84 -15.91
N MET A 335 -7.48 0.80 -16.46
CA MET A 335 -6.26 0.96 -15.67
C MET A 335 -6.19 2.32 -14.96
N HIS A 336 -6.82 3.34 -15.54
CA HIS A 336 -6.86 4.71 -15.05
C HIS A 336 -8.17 5.08 -14.32
N ILE A 337 -8.88 4.07 -13.81
CA ILE A 337 -10.15 4.28 -13.09
C ILE A 337 -9.99 5.12 -11.81
N ASP A 338 -8.83 5.04 -11.15
CA ASP A 338 -8.52 5.84 -9.96
C ASP A 338 -8.43 7.33 -10.28
N ASP A 339 -7.80 7.69 -11.39
CA ASP A 339 -7.75 9.06 -11.89
C ASP A 339 -9.14 9.56 -12.27
N THR A 340 -9.93 8.71 -12.93
CA THR A 340 -11.34 9.00 -13.26
C THR A 340 -12.14 9.29 -11.98
N ASN A 341 -11.98 8.49 -10.93
CA ASN A 341 -12.63 8.70 -9.64
C ASN A 341 -12.12 9.95 -8.91
N ARG A 342 -10.83 10.28 -9.02
CA ARG A 342 -10.21 11.49 -8.44
C ARG A 342 -10.76 12.76 -9.11
N LEU A 343 -10.83 12.78 -10.43
CA LEU A 343 -11.42 13.88 -11.19
C LEU A 343 -12.92 14.02 -10.88
N ARG A 344 -13.67 12.92 -10.82
CA ARG A 344 -15.09 12.91 -10.42
C ARG A 344 -15.31 13.60 -9.08
N ALA A 345 -14.51 13.28 -8.07
CA ALA A 345 -14.65 13.84 -6.73
C ALA A 345 -14.43 15.37 -6.72
N LYS A 346 -13.38 15.84 -7.40
CA LYS A 346 -13.11 17.29 -7.56
C LYS A 346 -14.26 18.03 -8.23
N LEU A 347 -14.82 17.45 -9.29
CA LEU A 347 -15.93 18.05 -10.02
C LEU A 347 -17.23 18.04 -9.21
N TYR A 348 -17.44 17.02 -8.36
CA TYR A 348 -18.62 16.92 -7.50
C TYR A 348 -18.75 18.09 -6.54
N GLU A 349 -17.66 18.46 -5.88
CA GLU A 349 -17.64 19.49 -4.85
C GLU A 349 -18.16 20.83 -5.38
N LYS A 350 -17.94 21.11 -6.67
CA LYS A 350 -18.40 22.35 -7.32
C LYS A 350 -19.90 22.37 -7.62
N VAL A 351 -20.55 21.21 -7.72
CA VAL A 351 -21.93 21.10 -8.22
C VAL A 351 -22.91 20.49 -7.21
N VAL A 352 -22.41 19.99 -6.07
CA VAL A 352 -23.21 19.31 -5.04
C VAL A 352 -24.35 20.19 -4.50
N SER A 353 -24.10 21.49 -4.34
CA SER A 353 -25.00 22.48 -3.74
C SER A 353 -26.12 22.98 -4.67
N LEU A 354 -26.05 22.70 -5.97
CA LEU A 354 -27.02 23.22 -6.96
C LEU A 354 -28.33 22.40 -6.95
N PRO A 355 -29.51 22.95 -7.33
CA PRO A 355 -30.72 22.15 -7.54
C PRO A 355 -30.56 21.11 -8.67
N ILE A 356 -31.40 20.06 -8.75
CA ILE A 356 -31.26 19.03 -9.82
C ILE A 356 -31.56 19.60 -11.21
N ASP A 357 -32.50 20.54 -11.28
CA ASP A 357 -32.97 21.16 -12.53
C ASP A 357 -32.33 22.54 -12.80
N ALA A 358 -31.29 22.89 -12.03
CA ALA A 358 -30.44 24.05 -12.28
C ALA A 358 -29.97 24.12 -13.75
N HIS A 359 -29.91 25.31 -14.35
CA HIS A 359 -29.07 25.51 -15.52
C HIS A 359 -27.62 25.72 -15.06
N LEU A 360 -26.67 25.05 -15.73
CA LEU A 360 -25.25 25.33 -15.54
C LEU A 360 -24.96 26.72 -16.13
N SER A 361 -24.56 27.68 -15.29
CA SER A 361 -24.17 29.00 -15.78
C SER A 361 -22.87 28.90 -16.59
N ASP A 362 -22.66 29.83 -17.52
CA ASP A 362 -21.43 29.86 -18.33
C ASP A 362 -20.17 30.02 -17.46
N ALA A 363 -20.28 30.77 -16.35
CA ALA A 363 -19.20 30.91 -15.37
C ALA A 363 -18.83 29.57 -14.72
N LEU A 364 -19.82 28.80 -14.27
CA LEU A 364 -19.57 27.49 -13.65
C LEU A 364 -19.08 26.46 -14.68
N LYS A 365 -19.56 26.53 -15.93
CA LYS A 365 -19.01 25.72 -17.02
C LYS A 365 -17.52 26.00 -17.21
N ALA A 366 -17.12 27.26 -17.25
CA ALA A 366 -15.71 27.64 -17.39
C ALA A 366 -14.85 27.13 -16.21
N GLU A 367 -15.37 27.19 -14.98
CA GLU A 367 -14.68 26.62 -13.81
C GLU A 367 -14.48 25.10 -13.91
N ILE A 368 -15.51 24.37 -14.36
CA ILE A 368 -15.44 22.92 -14.58
C ILE A 368 -14.39 22.58 -15.64
N VAL A 369 -14.40 23.28 -16.78
CA VAL A 369 -13.42 23.08 -17.86
C VAL A 369 -12.00 23.31 -17.36
N ASN A 370 -11.76 24.41 -16.62
CA ASN A 370 -10.46 24.73 -16.04
C ASN A 370 -9.97 23.64 -15.04
N GLU A 371 -10.87 23.03 -14.27
CA GLU A 371 -10.51 21.93 -13.37
C GLU A 371 -10.15 20.65 -14.14
N ILE A 372 -10.86 20.36 -15.25
CA ILE A 372 -10.52 19.24 -16.13
C ILE A 372 -9.17 19.48 -16.80
N GLU A 373 -8.90 20.68 -17.31
CA GLU A 373 -7.63 21.00 -17.97
C GLU A 373 -6.44 20.91 -17.03
N LYS A 374 -6.57 21.45 -15.81
CA LYS A 374 -5.53 21.42 -14.76
C LYS A 374 -5.33 20.05 -14.11
N PHE A 375 -6.21 19.09 -14.37
CA PHE A 375 -6.09 17.76 -13.80
C PHE A 375 -4.79 17.08 -14.29
N ASP A 376 -3.97 16.66 -13.33
CA ASP A 376 -2.63 16.11 -13.53
C ASP A 376 -2.63 14.58 -13.72
N GLY A 377 -3.79 13.99 -14.04
CA GLY A 377 -3.97 12.56 -14.27
C GLY A 377 -4.65 12.25 -15.59
N TYR A 378 -4.98 10.97 -15.80
CA TYR A 378 -5.68 10.51 -17.00
C TYR A 378 -7.09 11.12 -17.11
N LYS A 379 -7.43 11.60 -18.30
CA LYS A 379 -8.73 12.21 -18.61
C LYS A 379 -9.46 11.32 -19.61
N ASP A 380 -10.48 10.62 -19.16
CA ASP A 380 -11.31 9.78 -20.02
C ASP A 380 -12.41 10.61 -20.69
N LEU A 381 -12.20 10.96 -21.96
CA LEU A 381 -13.15 11.73 -22.77
C LEU A 381 -14.54 11.10 -22.79
N ASN A 382 -14.63 9.77 -22.96
CA ASN A 382 -15.91 9.06 -23.03
C ASN A 382 -16.67 9.13 -21.71
N THR A 383 -15.93 9.06 -20.60
CA THR A 383 -16.52 9.21 -19.27
C THR A 383 -16.99 10.64 -19.03
N LEU A 384 -16.18 11.65 -19.35
CA LEU A 384 -16.55 13.05 -19.21
C LEU A 384 -17.74 13.42 -20.11
N ALA A 385 -17.74 12.97 -21.36
CA ALA A 385 -18.87 13.12 -22.28
C ALA A 385 -20.15 12.52 -21.68
N SER A 386 -20.08 11.32 -21.08
CA SER A 386 -21.24 10.71 -20.42
C SER A 386 -21.77 11.53 -19.24
N TRP A 387 -20.90 12.28 -18.54
CA TRP A 387 -21.26 13.11 -17.39
C TRP A 387 -21.94 14.41 -17.79
N PHE A 388 -21.53 15.00 -18.91
CA PHE A 388 -21.93 16.35 -19.29
C PHE A 388 -22.95 16.42 -20.42
N LEU A 389 -23.02 15.41 -21.29
CA LEU A 389 -23.83 15.44 -22.51
C LEU A 389 -25.10 14.60 -22.37
N PHE A 390 -26.06 14.86 -23.26
CA PHE A 390 -27.28 14.05 -23.36
C PHE A 390 -26.96 12.62 -23.83
N SER A 391 -27.78 11.66 -23.43
CA SER A 391 -27.66 10.27 -23.88
C SER A 391 -27.70 10.17 -25.41
N GLY A 392 -26.61 9.71 -26.02
CA GLY A 392 -26.46 9.57 -27.47
C GLY A 392 -25.62 10.68 -28.12
N SER A 393 -25.29 11.74 -27.39
CA SER A 393 -24.28 12.71 -27.82
C SER A 393 -22.86 12.18 -27.59
N GLN A 394 -21.97 12.51 -28.51
CA GLN A 394 -20.55 12.12 -28.47
C GLN A 394 -19.67 13.35 -28.68
N ALA A 395 -18.45 13.28 -28.18
CA ALA A 395 -17.40 14.26 -28.45
C ALA A 395 -16.18 13.49 -28.98
N GLU A 396 -15.60 13.98 -30.08
CA GLU A 396 -14.41 13.37 -30.70
C GLU A 396 -13.12 13.88 -30.05
N SER A 397 -13.18 15.03 -29.39
CA SER A 397 -12.07 15.65 -28.67
C SER A 397 -12.54 16.42 -27.43
N PHE A 398 -11.59 16.81 -26.58
CA PHE A 398 -11.86 17.71 -25.45
C PHE A 398 -12.36 19.09 -25.93
N ASP A 399 -11.77 19.61 -27.00
CA ASP A 399 -12.19 20.90 -27.57
C ASP A 399 -13.65 20.85 -28.06
N ASP A 400 -14.06 19.72 -28.64
CA ASP A 400 -15.45 19.53 -29.06
C ASP A 400 -16.38 19.38 -27.86
N LEU A 401 -15.97 18.61 -26.84
CA LEU A 401 -16.70 18.49 -25.59
C LEU A 401 -16.98 19.87 -24.99
N TYR A 402 -15.98 20.75 -24.92
CA TYR A 402 -16.10 22.06 -24.30
C TYR A 402 -16.98 23.05 -25.08
N LYS A 403 -17.14 22.86 -26.39
CA LYS A 403 -18.08 23.64 -27.22
C LYS A 403 -19.53 23.22 -27.00
N LEU A 404 -19.78 21.97 -26.60
CA LEU A 404 -21.12 21.44 -26.39
C LEU A 404 -21.79 22.00 -25.13
N LYS A 405 -23.12 21.97 -25.10
CA LYS A 405 -23.92 22.41 -23.96
C LYS A 405 -23.91 21.33 -22.87
N PHE A 406 -23.44 21.68 -21.68
CA PHE A 406 -23.45 20.79 -20.52
C PHE A 406 -24.85 20.76 -19.89
N LEU A 407 -25.35 19.56 -19.55
CA LEU A 407 -26.69 19.35 -19.01
C LEU A 407 -26.62 18.92 -17.54
N MET A 408 -27.26 19.69 -16.66
CA MET A 408 -27.07 19.55 -15.21
C MET A 408 -27.68 18.29 -14.59
N VAL A 409 -28.73 17.74 -15.21
CA VAL A 409 -29.32 16.45 -14.84
C VAL A 409 -28.27 15.32 -14.84
N PHE A 410 -27.36 15.32 -15.82
CA PHE A 410 -26.32 14.29 -15.97
C PHE A 410 -25.12 14.53 -15.04
N VAL A 411 -24.80 15.81 -14.78
CA VAL A 411 -23.78 16.24 -13.82
C VAL A 411 -24.09 15.73 -12.41
N LYS A 412 -25.36 15.76 -11.98
CA LYS A 412 -25.72 15.18 -10.67
C LYS A 412 -25.88 13.67 -10.68
N GLN A 413 -26.50 13.09 -11.70
CA GLN A 413 -26.84 11.66 -11.69
C GLN A 413 -25.59 10.77 -11.70
N ILE A 414 -24.52 11.18 -12.38
CA ILE A 414 -23.31 10.36 -12.49
C ILE A 414 -22.31 10.65 -11.37
N ILE A 415 -22.32 11.86 -10.83
CA ILE A 415 -21.47 12.17 -9.68
C ILE A 415 -22.09 11.67 -8.36
N ARG A 416 -23.42 11.52 -8.27
CA ARG A 416 -24.12 11.07 -7.05
C ARG A 416 -24.22 9.55 -6.90
N GLU A 417 -24.27 8.75 -7.99
CA GLU A 417 -24.79 7.37 -7.87
C GLU A 417 -23.80 6.20 -7.88
N ARG A 418 -22.52 6.34 -8.22
CA ARG A 418 -21.55 5.24 -8.03
C ARG A 418 -20.12 5.74 -8.17
N THR A 419 -19.24 5.40 -7.22
CA THR A 419 -17.82 5.22 -7.53
C THR A 419 -17.73 4.33 -8.77
N VAL A 420 -16.96 4.73 -9.77
CA VAL A 420 -16.68 3.85 -10.91
C VAL A 420 -15.91 2.66 -10.33
N ILE A 421 -16.50 1.45 -10.42
CA ILE A 421 -16.07 0.27 -9.66
C ILE A 421 -14.71 -0.24 -10.11
#